data_AF-A0A928P2S3-F1
#
_entry.id   AF-A0A928P2S3-F1
#
_cell.length_a   1.000
_cell.length_b   1.000
_cell.length_c   1.000
_cell.angle_alpha   90.00
_cell.angle_beta   90.00
_cell.angle_gamma   90.00
#
_symmetry.space_group_name_H-M   'P 1'
#
loop_
_entity.id
_entity.type
_entity.pdbx_description
1 polymer ?
#
loop_
_entity_poly.entity_id
_entity_poly.type
_entity_poly.pdbx_seq_one_letter_code
_entity_poly.pdbx_strand_id
1 'polypeptide(L)'
;MEKMIMVEEEKMKKYNDACLLMKSNDIQLLRSAQGYFEELGDYLDSANKAEECNKKTLVQLTELEKNRKLMRWNIGIICASLVVILMILSLFIGTMIYRNKYYRRFTETDPVPSNIETQLNEE
;
A
#
# COMPACT_ATOMS: atom_id res chain seq x y z
N MET A 1 -7.65 55.33 -18.65
CA MET A 1 -8.40 54.78 -17.50
C MET A 1 -8.76 53.31 -17.74
N GLU A 2 -9.37 52.93 -18.87
CA GLU A 2 -9.73 51.53 -19.18
C GLU A 2 -8.58 50.52 -19.09
N LYS A 3 -7.39 50.84 -19.60
CA LYS A 3 -6.23 49.92 -19.54
C LYS A 3 -5.78 49.59 -18.12
N MET A 4 -5.98 50.50 -17.16
CA MET A 4 -5.56 50.31 -15.77
C MET A 4 -6.53 49.37 -15.04
N ILE A 5 -7.82 49.46 -15.37
CA ILE A 5 -8.88 48.60 -14.81
C ILE A 5 -8.69 47.16 -15.28
N MET A 6 -8.40 46.94 -16.57
CA MET A 6 -8.19 45.59 -17.12
C MET A 6 -6.99 44.86 -16.49
N VAL A 7 -5.92 45.59 -16.17
CA VAL A 7 -4.73 45.02 -15.51
C VAL A 7 -5.03 44.60 -14.07
N GLU A 8 -5.85 45.37 -13.36
CA GLU A 8 -6.29 45.05 -11.99
C GLU A 8 -7.16 43.79 -11.96
N GLU A 9 -8.10 43.66 -12.92
CA GLU A 9 -8.97 42.49 -13.05
C GLU A 9 -8.19 41.22 -13.37
N GLU A 10 -7.17 41.30 -14.22
CA GLU A 10 -6.32 40.16 -14.54
C GLU A 10 -5.53 39.67 -13.31
N LYS A 11 -4.98 40.60 -12.52
CA LYS A 11 -4.29 40.27 -11.26
C LYS A 11 -5.24 39.64 -10.25
N MET A 12 -6.45 40.19 -10.11
CA MET A 12 -7.47 39.64 -9.22
C MET A 12 -7.87 38.21 -9.63
N LYS A 13 -8.01 37.97 -10.93
CA LYS A 13 -8.32 36.63 -11.46
C LYS A 13 -7.20 35.63 -11.15
N LYS A 14 -5.95 35.98 -11.48
CA LYS A 14 -4.77 35.14 -11.16
C LYS A 14 -4.67 34.84 -9.66
N TYR A 15 -4.94 35.85 -8.82
CA TYR A 15 -4.93 35.70 -7.37
C TYR A 15 -6.02 34.74 -6.87
N ASN A 16 -7.24 34.83 -7.42
CA ASN A 16 -8.31 33.91 -7.07
C ASN A 16 -8.03 32.48 -7.52
N ASP A 17 -7.49 32.31 -8.72
CA ASP A 17 -7.08 31.00 -9.24
C ASP A 17 -5.99 30.37 -8.35
N ALA A 18 -4.99 31.16 -7.94
CA ALA A 18 -3.96 30.72 -6.99
C ALA A 18 -4.55 30.32 -5.63
N CYS A 19 -5.54 31.07 -5.13
CA CYS A 19 -6.25 30.71 -3.89
C CYS A 19 -7.03 29.41 -4.01
N LEU A 20 -7.62 29.10 -5.17
CA LEU A 20 -8.31 27.83 -5.42
C LEU A 20 -7.31 26.68 -5.42
N LEU A 21 -6.17 26.85 -6.07
CA LEU A 21 -5.09 25.85 -6.10
C LEU A 21 -4.51 25.59 -4.70
N MET A 22 -4.35 26.63 -3.87
CA MET A 22 -3.84 26.51 -2.51
C MET A 22 -4.73 25.67 -1.56
N LYS A 23 -6.02 25.52 -1.89
CA LYS A 23 -6.95 24.67 -1.11
C LYS A 23 -6.77 23.19 -1.38
N SER A 24 -6.06 22.82 -2.44
CA SER A 24 -5.78 21.43 -2.74
C SER A 24 -4.74 20.85 -1.76
N ASN A 25 -4.79 19.54 -1.56
CA ASN A 25 -3.78 18.82 -0.78
C ASN A 25 -2.69 18.21 -1.68
N ASP A 26 -2.61 18.65 -2.93
CA ASP A 26 -1.63 18.17 -3.91
C ASP A 26 -0.42 19.09 -3.94
N ILE A 27 0.77 18.51 -3.77
CA ILE A 27 2.06 19.22 -3.77
C ILE A 27 2.27 19.97 -5.11
N GLN A 28 1.86 19.39 -6.24
CA GLN A 28 2.03 20.03 -7.55
C GLN A 28 1.17 21.28 -7.67
N LEU A 29 -0.09 21.19 -7.25
CA LEU A 29 -1.02 22.31 -7.29
C LEU A 29 -0.61 23.41 -6.29
N LEU A 30 -0.07 23.05 -5.12
CA LEU A 30 0.51 24.01 -4.17
C LEU A 30 1.74 24.73 -4.75
N ARG A 31 2.61 24.04 -5.50
CA ARG A 31 3.72 24.69 -6.22
C ARG A 31 3.22 25.61 -7.32
N SER A 32 2.19 25.22 -8.06
CA SER A 32 1.57 26.08 -9.06
C SER A 32 0.96 27.33 -8.42
N ALA A 33 0.26 27.18 -7.28
CA ALA A 33 -0.26 28.31 -6.50
C ALA A 33 0.86 29.25 -6.05
N GLN A 34 1.97 28.71 -5.53
CA GLN A 34 3.15 29.48 -5.14
C GLN A 34 3.69 30.30 -6.32
N GLY A 35 3.85 29.69 -7.50
CA GLY A 35 4.33 30.39 -8.70
C GLY A 35 3.43 31.55 -9.12
N TYR A 36 2.11 31.37 -9.06
CA TYR A 36 1.16 32.47 -9.33
C TYR A 36 1.25 33.59 -8.29
N PHE A 37 1.42 33.26 -7.01
CA PHE A 37 1.61 34.27 -5.96
C PHE A 37 2.94 35.01 -6.09
N GLU A 38 4.02 34.32 -6.50
CA GLU A 38 5.32 34.95 -6.78
C GLU A 38 5.26 35.89 -7.98
N GLU A 39 4.53 35.52 -9.05
CA GLU A 39 4.30 36.38 -10.22
C GLU A 39 3.49 37.64 -9.85
N LEU A 40 2.59 37.53 -8.87
CA LEU A 40 1.79 38.64 -8.36
C LEU A 40 2.56 39.58 -7.42
N GLY A 41 3.67 39.13 -6.83
CA GLY A 41 4.57 39.92 -5.98
C GLY A 41 3.86 40.54 -4.78
N ASP A 42 3.84 41.88 -4.70
CA ASP A 42 3.23 42.65 -3.61
C ASP A 42 1.71 42.87 -3.77
N TYR A 43 1.07 42.19 -4.72
CA TYR A 43 -0.38 42.28 -4.87
C TYR A 43 -1.08 41.61 -3.68
N LEU A 44 -1.85 42.39 -2.91
CA LEU A 44 -2.56 41.95 -1.71
C LEU A 44 -1.61 41.31 -0.68
N ASP A 45 -1.79 40.03 -0.38
CA ASP A 45 -1.01 39.21 0.54
C ASP A 45 -0.29 38.06 -0.19
N SER A 46 -0.06 38.21 -1.51
CA SER A 46 0.51 37.15 -2.36
C SER A 46 1.86 36.65 -1.83
N ALA A 47 2.76 37.55 -1.39
CA ALA A 47 4.03 37.17 -0.79
C ALA A 47 3.86 36.24 0.44
N ASN A 48 2.91 36.55 1.33
CA ASN A 48 2.63 35.72 2.50
C ASN A 48 2.02 34.37 2.09
N LYS A 49 1.14 34.36 1.08
CA LYS A 49 0.52 33.13 0.54
C LYS A 49 1.51 32.24 -0.18
N ALA A 50 2.50 32.79 -0.87
CA ALA A 50 3.59 32.03 -1.46
C ALA A 50 4.40 31.31 -0.37
N GLU A 51 4.71 32.00 0.74
CA GLU A 51 5.38 31.38 1.89
C GLU A 51 4.52 30.30 2.55
N GLU A 52 3.20 30.52 2.68
CA GLU A 52 2.26 29.51 3.20
C GLU A 52 2.22 28.26 2.31
N CYS A 53 2.22 28.43 0.98
CA CYS A 53 2.30 27.31 0.03
C CYS A 53 3.60 26.52 0.23
N ASN A 54 4.74 27.21 0.37
CA ASN A 54 6.02 26.56 0.63
C ASN A 54 6.01 25.78 1.95
N LYS A 55 5.49 26.37 3.04
CA LYS A 55 5.33 25.67 4.33
C LYS A 55 4.47 24.42 4.20
N LYS A 56 3.31 24.49 3.52
CA LYS A 56 2.44 23.33 3.31
C LYS A 56 3.10 22.22 2.51
N THR A 57 3.80 22.56 1.42
CA THR A 57 4.52 21.56 0.61
C THR A 57 5.63 20.88 1.40
N LEU A 58 6.39 21.62 2.21
CA LEU A 58 7.41 21.05 3.10
C LEU A 58 6.79 20.10 4.13
N VAL A 59 5.70 20.49 4.78
CA VAL A 59 4.99 19.62 5.74
C VAL A 59 4.55 18.32 5.06
N GLN A 60 3.89 18.40 3.91
CA GLN A 60 3.44 17.21 3.16
C GLN A 60 4.61 16.31 2.74
N LEU A 61 5.72 16.89 2.26
CA LEU A 61 6.91 16.11 1.90
C LEU A 61 7.48 15.37 3.11
N THR A 62 7.55 16.03 4.27
CA THR A 62 8.05 15.38 5.49
C THR A 62 7.13 14.26 5.99
N GLU A 63 5.81 14.41 5.85
CA GLU A 63 4.85 13.35 6.17
C GLU A 63 4.98 12.15 5.23
N LEU A 64 5.17 12.38 3.93
CA LEU A 64 5.42 11.32 2.95
C LEU A 64 6.74 10.57 3.25
N GLU A 65 7.78 11.27 3.69
CA GLU A 65 9.03 10.65 4.11
C GLU A 65 8.89 9.80 5.38
N LYS A 66 8.15 10.31 6.38
CA LYS A 66 7.82 9.55 7.59
C LYS A 66 7.05 8.27 7.23
N ASN A 67 6.01 8.39 6.40
CA ASN A 67 5.21 7.26 5.95
C ASN A 67 6.04 6.24 5.14
N ARG A 68 6.97 6.70 4.29
CA ARG A 68 7.90 5.81 3.57
C ARG A 68 8.80 5.03 4.53
N LYS A 69 9.34 5.68 5.56
CA LYS A 69 10.15 4.97 6.59
C LYS A 69 9.31 3.93 7.30
N LEU A 70 8.08 4.26 7.68
CA LEU A 70 7.17 3.32 8.34
C LEU A 70 6.87 2.09 7.47
N MET A 71 6.63 2.27 6.16
CA MET A 71 6.42 1.15 5.24
C MET A 71 7.62 0.18 5.17
N ARG A 72 8.85 0.69 5.25
CA ARG A 72 10.06 -0.18 5.19
C ARG A 72 10.11 -1.19 6.34
N TRP A 73 9.73 -0.77 7.55
CA TRP A 73 9.68 -1.66 8.71
C TRP A 73 8.54 -2.68 8.59
N ASN A 74 7.36 -2.24 8.13
CA ASN A 74 6.21 -3.13 7.96
C ASN A 74 6.48 -4.22 6.91
N ILE A 75 7.13 -3.89 5.80
CA ILE A 75 7.48 -4.87 4.75
C ILE A 75 8.44 -5.92 5.31
N GLY A 76 9.45 -5.53 6.09
CA GLY A 76 10.39 -6.46 6.71
C GLY A 76 9.69 -7.48 7.62
N ILE A 77 8.72 -7.01 8.42
CA ILE A 77 7.95 -7.87 9.33
C ILE A 77 7.08 -8.85 8.54
N ILE A 78 6.41 -8.40 7.48
CA ILE A 78 5.57 -9.26 6.63
C ILE A 78 6.42 -10.32 5.92
N CYS A 79 7.59 -9.97 5.39
CA CYS A 79 8.48 -10.95 4.76
C CYS A 79 8.97 -12.01 5.76
N ALA A 80 9.34 -11.60 6.98
CA ALA A 80 9.78 -12.53 8.01
C ALA A 80 8.67 -13.51 8.41
N SER A 81 7.43 -13.03 8.58
CA SER A 81 6.31 -13.90 8.94
C SER A 81 5.94 -14.87 7.83
N LEU A 82 5.99 -14.45 6.56
CA LEU A 82 5.74 -15.32 5.41
C LEU A 82 6.73 -16.49 5.33
N VAL A 83 8.01 -16.25 5.59
CA VAL A 83 9.04 -17.32 5.59
C VAL A 83 8.73 -18.38 6.66
N VAL A 84 8.38 -17.94 7.87
CA VAL A 84 8.02 -18.85 8.97
C VAL A 84 6.77 -19.67 8.64
N ILE A 85 5.74 -19.03 8.07
CA ILE A 85 4.52 -19.72 7.65
C ILE A 85 4.83 -20.78 6.57
N LEU A 86 5.65 -20.45 5.58
CA LEU A 86 6.07 -21.39 4.53
C LEU A 86 6.83 -22.58 5.10
N MET A 87 7.71 -22.37 6.09
CA MET A 87 8.40 -23.46 6.78
C MET A 87 7.41 -24.40 7.48
N ILE A 88 6.45 -23.85 8.23
CA ILE A 88 5.43 -24.65 8.92
C ILE A 88 4.59 -25.46 7.92
N LEU A 89 4.18 -24.84 6.81
CA LEU A 89 3.42 -25.54 5.75
C LEU A 89 4.22 -26.67 5.13
N SER A 90 5.52 -26.48 4.88
CA SER A 90 6.38 -27.53 4.34
C SER A 90 6.49 -28.74 5.28
N LEU A 91 6.56 -28.51 6.60
CA LEU A 91 6.56 -29.57 7.61
C LEU A 91 5.22 -30.30 7.66
N PHE A 92 4.11 -29.55 7.61
CA PHE A 92 2.77 -30.13 7.63
C PHE A 92 2.50 -31.00 6.39
N ILE A 93 2.85 -30.52 5.20
CA ILE A 93 2.73 -31.29 3.96
C ILE A 93 3.63 -32.53 4.00
N GLY A 94 4.86 -32.39 4.51
CA GLY A 94 5.80 -33.51 4.67
C GLY A 94 5.24 -34.61 5.57
N THR A 95 4.68 -34.27 6.72
CA THR A 95 4.05 -35.24 7.63
C THR A 95 2.82 -35.92 7.02
N MET A 96 2.01 -35.18 6.28
CA MET A 96 0.85 -35.74 5.55
C MET A 96 1.27 -36.74 4.47
N ILE A 97 2.27 -36.42 3.65
CA ILE A 97 2.78 -37.32 2.60
C ILE A 97 3.44 -38.56 3.21
N TYR A 98 4.25 -38.37 4.26
CA TYR A 98 4.91 -39.47 4.97
C TYR A 98 3.90 -40.46 5.54
N ARG A 99 2.87 -39.94 6.21
CA ARG A 99 1.79 -40.74 6.77
C ARG A 99 1.00 -41.49 5.70
N ASN A 100 0.71 -40.84 4.57
CA ASN A 100 0.00 -41.48 3.45
C ASN A 100 0.77 -42.67 2.87
N LYS A 101 2.10 -42.55 2.68
CA LYS A 101 2.93 -43.68 2.24
C LYS A 101 2.98 -44.82 3.26
N TYR A 102 3.00 -44.48 4.56
CA TYR A 102 2.97 -45.48 5.63
C TYR A 102 1.67 -46.28 5.58
N TYR A 103 0.50 -45.63 5.51
CA TYR A 103 -0.79 -46.33 5.44
C TYR A 103 -0.94 -47.22 4.21
N ARG A 104 -0.41 -46.80 3.05
CA ARG A 104 -0.49 -47.61 1.82
C ARG A 104 0.24 -48.95 1.89
N ARG A 105 1.35 -49.04 2.64
CA ARG A 105 2.07 -50.33 2.82
C ARG A 105 1.32 -51.33 3.69
N PHE A 106 0.52 -50.86 4.66
CA PHE A 106 -0.23 -51.76 5.54
C PHE A 106 -1.41 -52.44 4.82
N THR A 107 -1.99 -51.81 3.80
CA THR A 107 -3.09 -52.41 3.03
C THR A 107 -2.64 -53.45 1.99
N GLU A 108 -1.34 -53.62 1.78
CA GLU A 108 -0.79 -54.47 0.72
C GLU A 108 -0.12 -55.75 1.27
N THR A 109 0.08 -55.86 2.59
CA THR A 109 0.85 -56.97 3.21
C THR A 109 0.02 -58.03 3.94
N ASP A 110 -1.30 -57.91 3.98
CA ASP A 110 -2.14 -58.93 4.61
C ASP A 110 -2.86 -59.76 3.53
N PRO A 111 -2.34 -60.96 3.15
CA PRO A 111 -3.17 -61.92 2.44
C PRO A 111 -4.29 -62.36 3.38
N VAL A 112 -5.54 -62.15 2.97
CA VAL A 112 -6.73 -62.73 3.61
C VAL A 112 -6.50 -64.24 3.75
N PRO A 113 -6.54 -64.82 4.96
CA PRO A 113 -6.45 -66.27 5.10
C PRO A 113 -7.69 -66.90 4.47
N SER A 114 -7.48 -67.67 3.40
CA SER A 114 -8.50 -68.30 2.55
C SER A 114 -9.23 -69.49 3.19
N ASN A 115 -9.27 -69.60 4.52
CA ASN A 115 -9.75 -70.81 5.20
C ASN A 115 -10.93 -70.48 6.13
N ILE A 116 -12.09 -70.15 5.57
CA ILE A 116 -13.38 -70.17 6.30
C ILE A 116 -14.49 -70.93 5.53
N GLU A 117 -14.25 -71.44 4.31
CA GLU A 117 -15.29 -72.15 3.54
C GLU A 117 -15.36 -73.68 3.75
N THR A 118 -14.80 -74.26 4.81
CA THR A 118 -14.80 -75.75 4.97
C THR A 118 -15.07 -76.24 6.39
N GLN A 119 -16.14 -75.75 7.03
CA GLN A 119 -16.66 -76.32 8.29
C GLN A 119 -18.21 -76.38 8.32
N LEU A 120 -18.90 -76.34 7.17
CA LEU A 120 -20.38 -76.47 7.12
C LEU A 120 -20.87 -77.66 6.28
N ASN A 121 -20.02 -78.66 6.05
CA ASN A 121 -20.38 -79.92 5.41
C ASN A 121 -19.50 -81.03 5.99
N GLU A 122 -19.74 -81.45 7.23
CA GLU A 122 -19.57 -82.83 7.68
C GLU A 122 -20.04 -82.95 9.15
N GLU A 123 -21.02 -83.85 9.33
CA GLU A 123 -21.73 -84.29 10.54
C GLU A 123 -22.80 -83.37 11.18
#